data_AF-A0A1Y2A6X7-F1
#
_entry.id   AF-A0A1Y2A6X7-F1
#
_cell.length_a   1.000
_cell.length_b   1.000
_cell.length_c   1.000
_cell.angle_alpha   90.00
_cell.angle_beta   90.00
_cell.angle_gamma   90.00
#
_symmetry.space_group_name_H-M   'P 1'
#
loop_
_entity.id
_entity.type
_entity.pdbx_description
1 polymer ?
#
loop_
_entity_poly.entity_id
_entity_poly.type
_entity_poly.pdbx_seq_one_letter_code
_entity_poly.pdbx_strand_id
1 'polypeptide(L)'
;MAPQPSVPLAANILGMIGVLCWCVQLIPQIWRNYRTKSTEGLPASMMFIWSVSAVPFSIYAIVQRSAIALQIQPQCLCAFCAISWGQCLFYGRKWPATKAVLTTIALLLVCAAAELGFVLPIRLAYSKGISWPVTTMGLLAIILLIAGFMPVPFELLKRRGRVIGIDFVFLFIDWCGAFFSLMALVAQVEFDVLFGCLYVVCCGIEMGIAISHLIWMYRTRYIRRRAKEAGMDFDRFPEAVEWQSGGIGVRWEAVKRRMRLSEKIGVEGVEVKVTERKNSVV
;
A
#
# COMPACT_ATOMS: atom_id res chain seq x y z
N MET A 1 26.27 -10.84 11.09
CA MET A 1 26.08 -9.50 11.70
C MET A 1 27.09 -9.34 12.82
N ALA A 2 27.97 -8.34 12.75
CA ALA A 2 28.82 -7.99 13.88
C ALA A 2 27.96 -7.36 14.99
N PRO A 3 28.18 -7.67 16.27
CA PRO A 3 27.44 -7.05 17.37
C PRO A 3 27.78 -5.55 17.46
N GLN A 4 26.75 -4.71 17.57
CA GLN A 4 26.91 -3.26 17.69
C GLN A 4 27.54 -2.88 19.05
N PRO A 5 28.54 -1.98 19.10
CA PRO A 5 29.13 -1.52 20.35
C PRO A 5 28.21 -0.58 21.15
N SER A 6 27.36 0.20 20.47
CA SER A 6 26.27 0.99 21.09
C SER A 6 25.24 1.42 20.04
N VAL A 7 23.97 1.48 20.39
CA VAL A 7 22.90 1.98 19.50
C VAL A 7 22.72 3.48 19.76
N PRO A 8 22.92 4.36 18.77
CA PRO A 8 22.72 5.80 18.93
C PRO A 8 21.29 6.12 19.39
N LEU A 9 21.14 7.11 20.27
CA LEU A 9 19.82 7.53 20.79
C LEU A 9 18.84 7.87 19.66
N ALA A 10 19.32 8.54 18.62
CA ALA A 10 18.52 8.87 17.44
C ALA A 10 17.97 7.62 16.75
N ALA A 11 18.79 6.58 16.55
CA ALA A 11 18.37 5.32 15.96
C ALA A 11 17.28 4.62 16.80
N ASN A 12 17.42 4.65 18.13
CA ASN A 12 16.40 4.09 19.04
C ASN A 12 15.08 4.84 18.96
N ILE A 13 15.10 6.18 19.00
CA ILE A 13 13.88 7.00 18.95
C ILE A 13 13.17 6.81 17.61
N LEU A 14 13.91 6.92 16.49
CA LEU A 14 13.36 6.75 15.15
C LEU A 14 12.79 5.34 14.95
N GLY A 15 13.51 4.31 15.40
CA GLY A 15 13.06 2.93 15.31
C GLY A 15 11.79 2.68 16.13
N MET A 16 11.70 3.26 17.33
CA MET A 16 10.51 3.14 18.16
C MET A 16 9.30 3.83 17.54
N ILE A 17 9.47 5.01 16.94
CA ILE A 17 8.39 5.69 16.19
C ILE A 17 7.92 4.81 15.04
N GLY A 18 8.85 4.26 14.25
CA GLY A 18 8.54 3.39 13.11
C GLY A 18 7.73 2.16 13.53
N VAL A 19 8.18 1.48 14.58
CA VAL A 19 7.51 0.29 15.12
C VAL A 19 6.12 0.63 15.68
N LEU A 20 5.98 1.75 16.39
CA LEU A 20 4.68 2.20 16.91
C LEU A 20 3.69 2.51 15.78
N CYS A 21 4.14 3.16 14.70
CA CYS A 21 3.33 3.37 13.50
C CYS A 21 2.82 2.04 12.95
N TRP A 22 3.69 1.05 12.78
CA TRP A 22 3.29 -0.27 12.27
C TRP A 22 2.36 -1.05 13.21
N CYS A 23 2.53 -0.90 14.52
CA CYS A 23 1.62 -1.49 15.49
C CYS A 23 0.18 -0.97 15.35
N VAL A 24 -0.05 0.24 14.81
CA VAL A 24 -1.39 0.84 14.71
C VAL A 24 -1.87 1.08 13.28
N GLN A 25 -1.01 0.84 12.27
CA GLN A 25 -1.23 1.24 10.87
C GLN A 25 -2.58 0.76 10.32
N LEU A 26 -3.02 -0.47 10.66
CA LEU A 26 -4.20 -1.11 10.10
C LEU A 26 -5.51 -0.70 10.77
N ILE A 27 -5.47 0.00 11.91
CA ILE A 27 -6.66 0.41 12.65
C ILE A 27 -7.59 1.30 11.80
N PRO A 28 -7.10 2.36 11.10
CA PRO A 28 -7.92 3.16 10.19
C PRO A 28 -8.59 2.34 9.08
N GLN A 29 -7.89 1.34 8.51
CA GLN A 29 -8.44 0.48 7.47
C GLN A 29 -9.58 -0.39 8.02
N ILE A 30 -9.37 -1.03 9.17
CA ILE A 30 -10.39 -1.86 9.84
C ILE A 30 -11.62 -1.01 10.18
N TRP A 31 -11.39 0.20 10.69
CA TRP A 31 -12.46 1.13 11.02
C TRP A 31 -13.22 1.60 9.79
N ARG A 32 -12.51 1.95 8.70
CA ARG A 32 -13.13 2.31 7.42
C ARG A 32 -14.01 1.19 6.91
N ASN A 33 -13.52 -0.04 6.85
CA ASN A 33 -14.28 -1.23 6.43
C ASN A 33 -15.55 -1.40 7.27
N TYR A 34 -15.45 -1.19 8.59
CA TYR A 34 -16.60 -1.26 9.49
C TYR A 34 -17.60 -0.11 9.25
N ARG A 35 -17.13 1.10 8.97
CA ARG A 35 -17.99 2.28 8.73
C ARG A 35 -18.68 2.24 7.37
N THR A 36 -17.97 1.84 6.32
CA THR A 36 -18.50 1.77 4.95
C THR A 36 -19.30 0.51 4.69
N LYS A 37 -19.14 -0.53 5.53
CA LYS A 37 -19.71 -1.88 5.33
C LYS A 37 -19.35 -2.48 3.97
N SER A 38 -18.22 -2.03 3.40
CA SER A 38 -17.73 -2.43 2.08
C SER A 38 -16.21 -2.49 2.11
N THR A 39 -15.68 -3.56 1.51
CA THR A 39 -14.25 -3.80 1.29
C THR A 39 -13.92 -3.78 -0.20
N GLU A 40 -14.75 -3.12 -1.01
CA GLU A 40 -14.52 -3.00 -2.43
C GLU A 40 -13.18 -2.31 -2.73
N GLY A 41 -12.34 -2.97 -3.53
CA GLY A 41 -11.01 -2.47 -3.89
C GLY A 41 -9.90 -2.81 -2.89
N LEU A 42 -10.24 -3.34 -1.71
CA LEU A 42 -9.24 -3.87 -0.77
C LEU A 42 -8.89 -5.32 -1.19
N PRO A 43 -7.63 -5.62 -1.56
CA PRO A 43 -7.27 -6.98 -1.95
C PRO A 43 -7.30 -7.93 -0.75
N ALA A 44 -8.23 -8.88 -0.74
CA ALA A 44 -8.29 -9.87 0.34
C ALA A 44 -7.02 -10.75 0.41
N SER A 45 -6.39 -11.02 -0.73
CA SER A 45 -5.13 -11.78 -0.79
C SER A 45 -3.98 -11.04 -0.10
N MET A 46 -3.91 -9.71 -0.21
CA MET A 46 -2.91 -8.89 0.49
C MET A 46 -3.04 -9.07 2.01
N MET A 47 -4.26 -8.88 2.55
CA MET A 47 -4.51 -9.05 3.99
C MET A 47 -4.20 -10.47 4.48
N PHE A 48 -4.53 -11.49 3.67
CA PHE A 48 -4.21 -12.88 4.01
C PHE A 48 -2.69 -13.13 4.03
N ILE A 49 -1.97 -12.73 2.97
CA ILE A 49 -0.53 -12.97 2.85
C ILE A 49 0.23 -12.23 3.95
N TRP A 50 -0.16 -10.99 4.27
CA TRP A 50 0.45 -10.24 5.38
C TRP A 50 0.18 -10.84 6.76
N SER A 51 -1.01 -11.42 6.97
CA SER A 51 -1.27 -12.18 8.19
C SER A 51 -0.35 -13.40 8.31
N VAL A 52 -0.09 -14.09 7.20
CA VAL A 52 0.81 -15.26 7.18
C VAL A 52 2.28 -14.84 7.30
N SER A 53 2.70 -13.73 6.67
CA SER A 53 4.07 -13.22 6.74
C SER A 53 4.48 -12.81 8.16
N ALA A 54 3.50 -12.45 8.99
CA ALA A 54 3.75 -12.12 10.38
C ALA A 54 4.36 -13.28 11.18
N VAL A 55 4.03 -14.53 10.86
CA VAL A 55 4.55 -15.72 11.57
C VAL A 55 6.09 -15.82 11.48
N PRO A 56 6.71 -15.88 10.28
CA PRO A 56 8.17 -15.89 10.18
C PRO A 56 8.80 -14.59 10.70
N PHE A 57 8.12 -13.44 10.62
CA PHE A 57 8.57 -12.19 11.25
C PHE A 57 8.65 -12.30 12.78
N SER A 58 7.60 -12.83 13.42
CA SER A 58 7.56 -13.07 14.87
C SER A 58 8.66 -14.04 15.31
N ILE A 59 8.80 -15.17 14.60
CA ILE A 59 9.82 -16.19 14.89
C ILE A 59 11.22 -15.54 14.84
N TYR A 60 11.50 -14.78 13.79
CA TYR A 60 12.76 -14.06 13.64
C TYR A 60 13.02 -13.11 14.83
N ALA A 61 12.05 -12.26 15.16
CA ALA A 61 12.17 -11.26 16.22
C ALA A 61 12.38 -11.89 17.60
N ILE A 62 11.63 -12.94 17.92
CA ILE A 62 11.70 -13.66 19.21
C ILE A 62 13.02 -14.40 19.35
N VAL A 63 13.44 -15.15 18.33
CA VAL A 63 14.66 -15.96 18.39
C VAL A 63 15.90 -15.08 18.51
N GLN A 64 15.95 -13.97 17.77
CA GLN A 64 17.04 -12.99 17.87
C GLN A 64 17.00 -12.15 19.15
N ARG A 65 15.99 -12.32 20.01
CA ARG A 65 15.78 -11.52 21.22
C ARG A 65 15.79 -10.01 20.92
N SER A 66 15.12 -9.65 19.82
CA SER A 66 14.96 -8.24 19.43
C SER A 66 14.21 -7.46 20.50
N ALA A 67 14.28 -6.13 20.46
CA ALA A 67 13.53 -5.27 21.38
C ALA A 67 12.04 -5.68 21.45
N ILE A 68 11.43 -5.56 22.63
CA ILE A 68 10.04 -6.00 22.87
C ILE A 68 9.08 -5.40 21.83
N ALA A 69 9.29 -4.15 21.43
CA ALA A 69 8.50 -3.50 20.40
C ALA A 69 8.51 -4.27 19.06
N LEU A 70 9.68 -4.75 18.61
CA LEU A 70 9.84 -5.55 17.40
C LEU A 70 9.27 -6.97 17.52
N GLN A 71 9.07 -7.47 18.74
CA GLN A 71 8.36 -8.74 18.97
C GLN A 71 6.84 -8.54 18.92
N ILE A 72 6.33 -7.40 19.42
CA ILE A 72 4.90 -7.07 19.44
C ILE A 72 4.39 -6.72 18.05
N GLN A 73 5.18 -6.00 17.25
CA GLN A 73 4.74 -5.51 15.93
C GLN A 73 4.24 -6.62 14.99
N PRO A 74 4.96 -7.74 14.77
CA PRO A 74 4.45 -8.86 13.98
C PRO A 74 3.13 -9.43 14.52
N GLN A 75 2.92 -9.45 15.83
CA GLN A 75 1.67 -9.92 16.43
C GLN A 75 0.50 -8.98 16.09
N CYS A 76 0.73 -7.68 16.18
CA CYS A 76 -0.24 -6.67 15.75
C CYS A 76 -0.55 -6.80 14.25
N LEU A 77 0.48 -6.97 13.41
CA LEU A 77 0.33 -7.18 11.97
C LEU A 77 -0.53 -8.41 11.68
N CYS A 78 -0.22 -9.55 12.32
CA CYS A 78 -0.96 -10.80 12.18
C CYS A 78 -2.44 -10.60 12.51
N ALA A 79 -2.73 -10.08 13.71
CA ALA A 79 -4.08 -9.90 14.21
C ALA A 79 -4.90 -8.94 13.33
N PHE A 80 -4.36 -7.78 13.02
CA PHE A 80 -5.08 -6.76 12.26
C PHE A 80 -5.27 -7.14 10.79
N CYS A 81 -4.29 -7.79 10.17
CA CYS A 81 -4.45 -8.35 8.83
C CYS A 81 -5.51 -9.44 8.80
N ALA A 82 -5.53 -10.37 9.76
CA ALA A 82 -6.55 -11.41 9.85
C ALA A 82 -7.96 -10.82 10.04
N ILE A 83 -8.11 -9.81 10.92
CA ILE A 83 -9.40 -9.12 11.12
C ILE A 83 -9.86 -8.43 9.83
N SER A 84 -8.97 -7.69 9.17
CA SER A 84 -9.27 -7.01 7.90
C SER A 84 -9.59 -8.02 6.80
N TRP A 85 -8.91 -9.17 6.76
CA TRP A 85 -9.24 -10.28 5.86
C TRP A 85 -10.63 -10.87 6.15
N GLY A 86 -10.98 -11.08 7.43
CA GLY A 86 -12.31 -11.48 7.85
C GLY A 86 -13.39 -10.49 7.41
N GLN A 87 -13.12 -9.18 7.49
CA GLN A 87 -13.99 -8.13 6.93
C GLN A 87 -14.11 -8.24 5.40
N CYS A 88 -13.05 -8.63 4.68
CA CYS A 88 -13.13 -8.90 3.24
C CYS A 88 -14.03 -10.11 2.92
N LEU A 89 -13.98 -11.17 3.72
CA LEU A 89 -14.88 -12.33 3.55
C LEU A 89 -16.35 -11.94 3.82
N PHE A 90 -16.60 -11.18 4.88
CA PHE A 90 -17.94 -10.78 5.27
C PHE A 90 -18.53 -9.70 4.34
N TYR A 91 -17.88 -8.54 4.22
CA TYR A 91 -18.42 -7.41 3.44
C TYR A 91 -18.22 -7.58 1.93
N GLY A 92 -17.13 -8.20 1.49
CA GLY A 92 -16.79 -8.36 0.08
C GLY A 92 -17.41 -9.60 -0.54
N ARG A 93 -17.11 -10.79 0.00
CA ARG A 93 -17.62 -12.08 -0.51
C ARG A 93 -19.02 -12.45 0.02
N LYS A 94 -19.61 -11.62 0.88
CA LYS A 94 -20.96 -11.83 1.46
C LYS A 94 -21.11 -13.17 2.18
N TRP A 95 -20.03 -13.67 2.80
CA TRP A 95 -20.12 -14.85 3.65
C TRP A 95 -20.98 -14.55 4.88
N PRO A 96 -21.69 -15.55 5.43
CA PRO A 96 -22.38 -15.36 6.71
C PRO A 96 -21.37 -15.08 7.82
N ALA A 97 -21.73 -14.20 8.76
CA ALA A 97 -20.84 -13.69 9.80
C ALA A 97 -20.15 -14.82 10.57
N THR A 98 -20.89 -15.86 10.93
CA THR A 98 -20.35 -17.03 11.65
C THR A 98 -19.22 -17.71 10.87
N LYS A 99 -19.40 -17.94 9.56
CA LYS A 99 -18.36 -18.57 8.74
C LYS A 99 -17.13 -17.65 8.65
N ALA A 100 -17.32 -16.35 8.39
CA ALA A 100 -16.21 -15.40 8.30
C ALA A 100 -15.41 -15.31 9.61
N VAL A 101 -16.10 -15.24 10.75
CA VAL A 101 -15.46 -15.19 12.08
C VAL A 101 -14.73 -16.50 12.39
N LEU A 102 -15.37 -17.66 12.20
CA LEU A 102 -14.75 -18.95 12.45
C LEU A 102 -13.51 -19.17 11.58
N THR A 103 -13.55 -18.81 10.30
CA THR A 103 -12.38 -18.92 9.42
C THR A 103 -11.26 -17.96 9.84
N THR A 104 -11.60 -16.76 10.31
CA THR A 104 -10.60 -15.79 10.81
C THR A 104 -9.94 -16.29 12.09
N ILE A 105 -10.72 -16.83 13.03
CA ILE A 105 -10.20 -17.44 14.26
C ILE A 105 -9.33 -18.65 13.92
N ALA A 106 -9.78 -19.51 13.01
CA ALA A 106 -9.01 -20.67 12.56
C ALA A 106 -7.66 -20.25 11.95
N LEU A 107 -7.62 -19.19 11.13
CA LEU A 107 -6.36 -18.64 10.60
C LEU A 107 -5.43 -18.19 11.73
N LEU A 108 -5.94 -17.43 12.70
CA LEU A 108 -5.15 -16.95 13.84
C LEU A 108 -4.60 -18.11 14.68
N LEU A 109 -5.41 -19.14 14.93
CA LEU A 109 -4.96 -20.34 15.67
C LEU A 109 -3.89 -21.10 14.90
N VAL A 110 -4.03 -21.24 13.58
CA VAL A 110 -3.00 -21.87 12.73
C VAL A 110 -1.71 -21.05 12.75
N CYS A 111 -1.79 -19.73 12.64
CA CYS A 111 -0.61 -18.85 12.73
C CYS A 111 0.07 -18.96 14.09
N ALA A 112 -0.68 -18.93 15.20
CA ALA A 112 -0.14 -19.07 16.55
C ALA A 112 0.49 -20.45 16.78
N ALA A 113 -0.16 -21.53 16.32
CA ALA A 113 0.36 -22.88 16.42
C ALA A 113 1.64 -23.06 15.60
N ALA A 114 1.69 -22.49 14.38
CA ALA A 114 2.89 -22.50 13.56
C ALA A 114 4.03 -21.72 14.24
N GLU A 115 3.76 -20.52 14.74
CA GLU A 115 4.75 -19.73 15.47
C GLU A 115 5.34 -20.51 16.66
N LEU A 116 4.49 -21.03 17.55
CA LEU A 116 4.94 -21.80 18.72
C LEU A 116 5.70 -23.07 18.31
N GLY A 117 5.23 -23.77 17.27
CA GLY A 117 5.84 -24.98 16.75
C GLY A 117 7.25 -24.77 16.19
N PHE A 118 7.51 -23.60 15.58
CA PHE A 118 8.82 -23.26 15.01
C PHE A 118 9.73 -22.49 15.97
N VAL A 119 9.20 -21.63 16.85
CA VAL A 119 10.02 -20.81 17.77
C VAL A 119 10.91 -21.67 18.65
N LEU A 120 10.37 -22.70 19.30
CA LEU A 120 11.12 -23.53 20.24
C LEU A 120 12.30 -24.29 19.59
N PRO A 121 12.12 -25.07 18.50
CA PRO A 121 13.23 -25.78 17.87
C PRO A 121 14.25 -24.83 17.24
N ILE A 122 13.81 -23.73 16.64
CA ILE A 122 14.73 -22.75 16.04
C ILE A 122 15.54 -22.04 17.13
N ARG A 123 14.93 -21.69 18.26
CA ARG A 123 15.62 -21.11 19.42
C ARG A 123 16.66 -22.07 20.00
N LEU A 124 16.35 -23.36 20.07
CA LEU A 124 17.29 -24.39 20.50
C LEU A 124 18.48 -24.50 19.52
N ALA A 125 18.21 -24.55 18.21
CA ALA A 125 19.25 -24.58 17.19
C ALA A 125 20.14 -23.34 17.25
N TYR A 126 19.55 -22.16 17.43
CA TYR A 126 20.25 -20.89 17.55
C TYR A 126 21.14 -20.86 18.80
N SER A 127 20.69 -21.41 19.93
CA SER A 127 21.49 -21.54 21.16
C SER A 127 22.71 -22.46 20.99
N LYS A 128 22.68 -23.37 20.02
CA LYS A 128 23.80 -24.25 19.64
C LYS A 128 24.71 -23.62 18.57
N GLY A 129 24.52 -22.34 18.24
CA GLY A 129 25.31 -21.61 17.25
C GLY A 129 24.85 -21.79 15.80
N ILE A 130 23.75 -22.51 15.55
CA ILE A 130 23.21 -22.73 14.20
C ILE A 130 22.27 -21.56 13.82
N SER A 131 22.75 -20.64 12.99
CA SER A 131 22.02 -19.40 12.65
C SER A 131 21.19 -19.46 11.37
N TRP A 132 21.44 -20.41 10.46
CA TRP A 132 20.72 -20.47 9.19
C TRP A 132 19.18 -20.56 9.32
N PRO A 133 18.58 -21.28 10.30
CA PRO A 133 17.12 -21.41 10.36
C PRO A 133 16.44 -20.08 10.69
N VAL A 134 17.03 -19.26 11.59
CA VAL A 134 16.49 -17.94 11.92
C VAL A 134 16.64 -16.99 10.72
N THR A 135 17.77 -17.02 10.02
CA THR A 135 17.97 -16.21 8.81
C THR A 135 16.97 -16.58 7.71
N THR A 136 16.66 -17.87 7.53
CA THR A 136 15.64 -18.34 6.59
C THR A 136 14.26 -17.79 6.96
N MET A 137 13.90 -17.74 8.24
CA MET A 137 12.63 -17.13 8.67
C MET A 137 12.60 -15.64 8.33
N GLY A 138 13.68 -14.90 8.57
CA GLY A 138 13.77 -13.49 8.17
C GLY A 138 13.59 -13.28 6.66
N LEU A 139 14.27 -14.07 5.84
CA LEU A 139 14.14 -14.02 4.37
C LEU A 139 12.72 -14.36 3.90
N LEU A 140 12.12 -15.42 4.45
CA LEU A 140 10.75 -15.83 4.14
C LEU A 140 9.76 -14.72 4.50
N ALA A 141 9.95 -14.06 5.64
CA ALA A 141 9.11 -12.97 6.09
C ALA A 141 9.13 -11.79 5.12
N ILE A 142 10.32 -11.40 4.64
CA ILE A 142 10.51 -10.33 3.64
C ILE A 142 9.82 -10.68 2.32
N ILE A 143 10.06 -11.90 1.81
CA ILE A 143 9.47 -12.36 0.55
C ILE A 143 7.94 -12.32 0.63
N LEU A 144 7.36 -12.85 1.71
CA LEU A 144 5.91 -12.87 1.89
C LEU A 144 5.34 -11.46 2.06
N LEU A 145 6.02 -10.56 2.77
CA LEU A 145 5.57 -9.18 2.95
C LEU A 145 5.49 -8.44 1.60
N ILE A 146 6.54 -8.56 0.78
CA ILE A 146 6.58 -8.01 -0.58
C ILE A 146 5.52 -8.68 -1.47
N ALA A 147 5.37 -10.00 -1.37
CA ALA A 147 4.33 -10.73 -2.12
C ALA A 147 2.92 -10.25 -1.78
N GLY A 148 2.69 -9.82 -0.53
CA GLY A 148 1.41 -9.24 -0.12
C GLY A 148 1.07 -7.93 -0.84
N PHE A 149 2.06 -7.16 -1.29
CA PHE A 149 1.83 -5.96 -2.10
C PHE A 149 1.52 -6.26 -3.57
N MET A 150 1.84 -7.46 -4.08
CA MET A 150 1.67 -7.81 -5.51
C MET A 150 0.26 -7.60 -6.08
N PRO A 151 -0.85 -7.86 -5.35
CA PRO A 151 -2.20 -7.59 -5.84
C PRO A 151 -2.49 -6.10 -6.09
N VAL A 152 -1.79 -5.19 -5.40
CA VAL A 152 -2.11 -3.76 -5.41
C VAL A 152 -1.85 -3.13 -6.80
N PRO A 153 -0.68 -3.28 -7.43
CA PRO A 153 -0.46 -2.80 -8.79
C PRO A 153 -1.51 -3.28 -9.80
N PHE A 154 -1.97 -4.53 -9.71
CA PHE A 154 -2.99 -5.06 -10.63
C PHE A 154 -4.35 -4.36 -10.44
N GLU A 155 -4.79 -4.14 -9.20
CA GLU A 155 -6.00 -3.37 -8.92
C GLU A 155 -5.88 -1.92 -9.39
N LEU A 156 -4.72 -1.29 -9.22
CA LEU A 156 -4.46 0.06 -9.70
C LEU A 156 -4.49 0.13 -11.23
N LEU A 157 -3.86 -0.82 -11.93
CA LEU A 157 -3.88 -0.89 -13.39
C LEU A 157 -5.32 -1.07 -13.91
N LYS A 158 -6.09 -1.98 -13.31
CA LYS A 158 -7.51 -2.20 -13.64
C LYS A 158 -8.35 -0.93 -13.48
N ARG A 159 -8.02 -0.09 -12.50
CA ARG A 159 -8.76 1.14 -12.14
C ARG A 159 -8.08 2.44 -12.63
N ARG A 160 -7.10 2.34 -13.53
CA ARG A 160 -6.34 3.47 -14.13
C ARG A 160 -5.70 4.41 -13.10
N GLY A 161 -5.10 3.82 -12.07
CA GLY A 161 -4.45 4.52 -10.97
C GLY A 161 -5.39 5.00 -9.87
N ARG A 162 -6.71 4.74 -9.99
CA ARG A 162 -7.64 5.02 -8.89
C ARG A 162 -7.49 3.98 -7.80
N VAL A 163 -6.88 4.36 -6.69
CA VAL A 163 -6.95 3.62 -5.42
C VAL A 163 -8.39 3.61 -4.91
N ILE A 164 -8.96 2.42 -4.69
CA ILE A 164 -10.25 2.22 -4.04
C ILE A 164 -10.06 1.18 -2.94
N GLY A 165 -10.78 1.31 -1.83
CA GLY A 165 -10.76 0.34 -0.73
C GLY A 165 -9.63 0.54 0.25
N ILE A 166 -8.43 0.90 -0.22
CA ILE A 166 -7.29 1.24 0.64
C ILE A 166 -7.49 2.63 1.27
N ASP A 167 -7.35 2.71 2.59
CA ASP A 167 -7.43 3.91 3.39
C ASP A 167 -6.13 4.72 3.37
N PHE A 168 -6.25 6.03 3.12
CA PHE A 168 -5.08 6.90 3.00
C PHE A 168 -4.43 7.19 4.35
N VAL A 169 -5.17 7.12 5.46
CA VAL A 169 -4.58 7.26 6.79
C VAL A 169 -3.79 6.00 7.12
N PHE A 170 -4.33 4.81 6.82
CA PHE A 170 -3.56 3.55 6.87
C PHE A 170 -2.27 3.65 6.05
N LEU A 171 -2.39 4.02 4.77
CA LEU A 171 -1.24 4.11 3.86
C LEU A 171 -0.18 5.09 4.36
N PHE A 172 -0.60 6.22 4.94
CA PHE A 172 0.31 7.22 5.49
C PHE A 172 1.02 6.75 6.77
N ILE A 173 0.31 6.06 7.67
CA ILE A 173 0.91 5.52 8.89
C ILE A 173 1.89 4.38 8.54
N ASP A 174 1.53 3.52 7.59
CA ASP A 174 2.41 2.45 7.09
C ASP A 174 3.72 3.03 6.52
N TRP A 175 3.58 4.07 5.69
CA TRP A 175 4.72 4.79 5.13
C TRP A 175 5.58 5.47 6.19
N CYS A 176 4.97 6.10 7.20
CA CYS A 176 5.71 6.61 8.36
C CYS A 176 6.51 5.50 9.05
N GLY A 177 5.89 4.32 9.23
CA GLY A 177 6.54 3.14 9.81
C GLY A 177 7.81 2.74 9.06
N ALA A 178 7.71 2.61 7.74
CA ALA A 178 8.85 2.28 6.86
C ALA A 178 9.90 3.38 6.83
N PHE A 179 9.49 4.64 6.71
CA PHE A 179 10.37 5.80 6.64
C PHE A 179 11.19 5.97 7.92
N PHE A 180 10.54 6.00 9.09
CA PHE A 180 11.24 6.17 10.36
C PHE A 180 12.14 4.98 10.69
N SER A 181 11.74 3.76 10.31
CA SER A 181 12.60 2.57 10.46
C SER A 181 13.82 2.61 9.54
N LEU A 182 13.69 3.14 8.33
CA LEU A 182 14.82 3.39 7.44
C LEU A 182 15.76 4.47 8.00
N MET A 183 15.22 5.57 8.52
CA MET A 183 16.03 6.62 9.13
C MET A 183 16.73 6.13 10.40
N ALA A 184 16.08 5.26 11.18
CA ALA A 184 16.69 4.59 12.31
C ALA A 184 17.91 3.79 11.88
N LEU A 185 17.81 3.04 10.78
CA LEU A 185 18.88 2.24 10.23
C LEU A 185 20.04 3.09 9.69
N VAL A 186 19.73 4.20 9.00
CA VAL A 186 20.75 5.17 8.54
C VAL A 186 21.49 5.80 9.73
N ALA A 187 20.80 5.98 10.86
CA ALA A 187 21.40 6.49 12.09
C ALA A 187 22.20 5.43 12.89
N GLN A 188 22.20 4.16 12.48
CA GLN A 188 23.03 3.12 13.11
C GLN A 188 24.47 3.15 12.59
N VAL A 189 25.39 2.60 13.37
CA VAL A 189 26.82 2.53 13.04
C VAL A 189 27.10 1.52 11.92
N GLU A 190 26.44 0.35 11.98
CA GLU A 190 26.46 -0.61 10.87
C GLU A 190 25.11 -0.61 10.16
N PHE A 191 25.15 -0.54 8.83
CA PHE A 191 23.96 -0.56 8.01
C PHE A 191 23.55 -2.00 7.70
N ASP A 192 22.36 -2.38 8.14
CA ASP A 192 21.74 -3.67 7.78
C ASP A 192 21.09 -3.59 6.39
N VAL A 193 21.83 -4.02 5.38
CA VAL A 193 21.38 -3.99 3.97
C VAL A 193 20.06 -4.73 3.77
N LEU A 194 19.79 -5.81 4.51
CA LEU A 194 18.60 -6.63 4.31
C LEU A 194 17.33 -5.86 4.70
N PHE A 195 17.30 -5.30 5.92
CA PHE A 195 16.16 -4.48 6.38
C PHE A 195 16.11 -3.13 5.69
N GLY A 196 17.28 -2.55 5.36
CA GLY A 196 17.34 -1.31 4.58
C GLY A 196 16.67 -1.45 3.20
N CYS A 197 16.98 -2.52 2.46
CA CYS A 197 16.32 -2.83 1.20
C CYS A 197 14.81 -3.03 1.36
N LEU A 198 14.38 -3.75 2.40
CA LEU A 198 12.95 -3.95 2.69
C LEU A 198 12.24 -2.60 2.88
N TYR A 199 12.75 -1.72 3.73
CA TYR A 199 12.11 -0.45 4.05
C TYR A 199 12.06 0.49 2.84
N VAL A 200 13.13 0.54 2.03
CA VAL A 200 13.14 1.29 0.77
C VAL A 200 12.07 0.78 -0.19
N VAL A 201 11.94 -0.55 -0.33
CA VAL A 201 10.91 -1.14 -1.20
C VAL A 201 9.50 -0.82 -0.69
N CYS A 202 9.23 -0.97 0.61
CA CYS A 202 7.94 -0.61 1.22
C CYS A 202 7.59 0.87 0.96
N CYS A 203 8.50 1.79 1.32
CA CYS A 203 8.31 3.22 1.08
C CYS A 203 8.04 3.52 -0.40
N GLY A 204 8.78 2.88 -1.31
CA GLY A 204 8.64 3.06 -2.74
C GLY A 204 7.28 2.59 -3.27
N ILE A 205 6.82 1.42 -2.84
CA ILE A 205 5.51 0.86 -3.23
C ILE A 205 4.38 1.75 -2.71
N GLU A 206 4.40 2.13 -1.43
CA GLU A 206 3.36 2.94 -0.80
C GLU A 206 3.28 4.34 -1.39
N MET A 207 4.43 4.97 -1.63
CA MET A 207 4.51 6.24 -2.33
C MET A 207 4.00 6.10 -3.76
N GLY A 208 4.30 5.00 -4.44
CA GLY A 208 3.75 4.67 -5.76
C GLY A 208 2.22 4.60 -5.76
N ILE A 209 1.62 3.97 -4.74
CA ILE A 209 0.16 3.91 -4.57
C ILE A 209 -0.43 5.31 -4.40
N ALA A 210 0.17 6.14 -3.52
CA ALA A 210 -0.28 7.51 -3.28
C ALA A 210 -0.16 8.39 -4.53
N ILE A 211 0.99 8.37 -5.21
CA ILE A 211 1.24 9.12 -6.45
C ILE A 211 0.26 8.70 -7.55
N SER A 212 0.01 7.40 -7.70
CA SER A 212 -0.95 6.88 -8.68
C SER A 212 -2.34 7.47 -8.48
N HIS A 213 -2.80 7.55 -7.22
CA HIS A 213 -4.06 8.20 -6.90
C HIS A 213 -4.06 9.71 -7.17
N LEU A 214 -2.98 10.42 -6.82
CA LEU A 214 -2.86 11.86 -7.09
C LEU A 214 -2.89 12.16 -8.59
N ILE A 215 -2.21 11.35 -9.40
CA ILE A 215 -2.25 11.43 -10.87
C ILE A 215 -3.69 11.21 -11.36
N TRP A 216 -4.39 10.20 -10.82
CA TRP A 216 -5.79 9.96 -11.15
C TRP A 216 -6.69 11.16 -10.78
N MET A 217 -6.53 11.73 -9.58
CA MET A 217 -7.28 12.90 -9.13
C MET A 217 -7.07 14.10 -10.05
N TYR A 218 -5.82 14.33 -10.47
CA TYR A 218 -5.47 15.41 -11.39
C TYR A 218 -6.11 15.19 -12.77
N ARG A 219 -5.99 13.98 -13.33
CA ARG A 219 -6.53 13.64 -14.66
C ARG A 219 -8.06 13.70 -14.71
N THR A 220 -8.74 13.35 -13.63
CA THR A 220 -10.21 13.30 -13.56
C THR A 220 -10.84 14.55 -12.95
N ARG A 221 -10.05 15.58 -12.62
CA ARG A 221 -10.52 16.79 -11.90
C ARG A 221 -11.75 17.45 -12.53
N TYR A 222 -11.77 17.56 -13.86
CA TYR A 222 -12.87 18.19 -14.59
C TYR A 222 -14.13 17.30 -14.60
N ILE A 223 -13.95 16.00 -14.83
CA ILE A 223 -15.04 15.02 -14.83
C ILE A 223 -15.68 14.93 -13.44
N ARG A 224 -14.86 14.90 -12.38
CA ARG A 224 -15.31 14.90 -10.98
C ARG A 224 -16.07 16.17 -10.61
N ARG A 225 -15.61 17.33 -11.09
CA ARG A 225 -16.31 18.60 -10.88
C ARG A 225 -17.70 18.58 -11.54
N ARG A 226 -17.80 18.13 -12.80
CA ARG A 226 -19.06 18.01 -13.52
C ARG A 226 -20.01 16.98 -12.91
N ALA A 227 -19.49 15.84 -12.45
CA ALA A 227 -20.28 14.84 -11.74
C ALA A 227 -20.89 15.42 -10.46
N LYS A 228 -20.10 16.18 -9.69
CA LYS A 228 -20.57 16.87 -8.48
C LYS A 228 -21.61 17.96 -8.80
N GLU A 229 -21.39 18.74 -9.86
CA GLU A 229 -22.36 19.75 -10.35
C GLU A 229 -23.68 19.11 -10.78
N ALA A 230 -23.63 17.90 -11.35
CA ALA A 230 -24.81 17.12 -11.72
C ALA A 230 -25.43 16.31 -10.57
N GLY A 231 -24.90 16.40 -9.34
CA GLY A 231 -25.37 15.63 -8.18
C GLY A 231 -25.20 14.12 -8.32
N MET A 232 -24.36 13.66 -9.26
CA MET A 232 -24.14 12.24 -9.54
C MET A 232 -22.82 11.77 -8.93
N ASP A 233 -22.81 10.51 -8.48
CA ASP A 233 -21.57 9.86 -8.08
C ASP A 233 -20.66 9.64 -9.30
N PHE A 234 -19.34 9.68 -9.07
CA PHE A 234 -18.36 9.55 -10.14
C PHE A 234 -18.53 8.24 -10.92
N ASP A 235 -18.88 7.14 -10.24
CA ASP A 235 -19.02 5.83 -10.90
C ASP A 235 -20.33 5.68 -11.69
N ARG A 236 -21.26 6.63 -11.54
CA ARG A 236 -22.53 6.67 -12.28
C ARG A 236 -22.55 7.74 -13.37
N PHE A 237 -21.57 8.64 -13.38
CA PHE A 237 -21.52 9.74 -14.33
C PHE A 237 -21.10 9.25 -15.73
N PRO A 238 -21.89 9.49 -16.80
CA PRO A 238 -21.62 8.90 -18.12
C PRO A 238 -20.22 9.17 -18.66
N GLU A 239 -19.71 10.40 -18.53
CA GLU A 239 -18.35 10.76 -18.97
C GLU A 239 -17.26 10.05 -18.15
N ALA A 240 -17.53 9.77 -16.86
CA ALA A 240 -16.60 9.03 -16.02
C ALA A 240 -16.59 7.54 -16.36
N VAL A 241 -17.76 6.95 -16.66
CA VAL A 241 -17.88 5.56 -17.13
C VAL A 241 -17.15 5.38 -18.46
N GLU A 242 -17.33 6.30 -19.40
CA GLU A 242 -16.61 6.31 -20.69
C GLU A 242 -15.09 6.48 -20.48
N TRP A 243 -14.70 7.38 -19.57
CA TRP A 243 -13.30 7.54 -19.21
C TRP A 243 -12.70 6.28 -18.58
N GLN A 244 -13.46 5.54 -17.77
CA GLN A 244 -13.03 4.28 -17.19
C GLN A 244 -12.97 3.14 -18.22
N SER A 245 -13.81 3.16 -19.26
CA SER A 245 -13.88 2.10 -20.28
C SER A 245 -12.81 2.20 -21.37
N GLY A 246 -12.42 3.40 -21.83
CA GLY A 246 -11.51 3.52 -22.98
C GLY A 246 -10.01 3.34 -22.69
N GLY A 247 -9.47 2.11 -22.62
CA GLY A 247 -8.06 1.64 -22.44
C GLY A 247 -6.99 2.46 -21.68
N ILE A 248 -5.80 1.88 -21.45
CA ILE A 248 -4.58 2.66 -21.08
C ILE A 248 -4.02 3.35 -22.34
N GLY A 249 -4.87 4.08 -23.04
CA GLY A 249 -4.47 4.97 -24.12
C GLY A 249 -4.32 6.36 -23.52
N VAL A 250 -3.10 6.91 -23.55
CA VAL A 250 -2.96 8.37 -23.51
C VAL A 250 -3.89 8.88 -24.60
N ARG A 251 -4.89 9.70 -24.24
CA ARG A 251 -5.90 10.21 -25.18
C ARG A 251 -5.23 11.26 -26.07
N TRP A 252 -4.30 10.80 -26.92
CA TRP A 252 -3.60 11.58 -27.92
C TRP A 252 -4.61 12.21 -28.87
N GLU A 253 -5.79 11.60 -29.03
CA GLU A 253 -6.98 12.17 -29.66
C GLU A 253 -7.46 13.47 -29.03
N ALA A 254 -7.52 13.60 -27.70
CA ALA A 254 -7.95 14.86 -27.05
C ALA A 254 -6.87 15.94 -27.10
N VAL A 255 -5.59 15.55 -27.01
CA VAL A 255 -4.46 16.46 -27.19
C VAL A 255 -4.40 16.92 -28.66
N LYS A 256 -4.55 16.02 -29.63
CA LYS A 256 -4.69 16.32 -31.06
C LYS A 256 -5.91 17.18 -31.35
N ARG A 257 -7.05 16.96 -30.68
CA ARG A 257 -8.24 17.79 -30.87
C ARG A 257 -8.01 19.22 -30.36
N ARG A 258 -7.31 19.39 -29.24
CA ARG A 258 -6.88 20.72 -28.74
C ARG A 258 -5.81 21.36 -29.64
N MET A 259 -4.86 20.59 -30.16
CA MET A 259 -3.86 21.08 -31.11
C MET A 259 -4.53 21.52 -32.43
N ARG A 260 -5.42 20.71 -33.02
CA ARG A 260 -6.19 21.07 -34.23
C ARG A 260 -7.13 22.27 -34.02
N LEU A 261 -7.70 22.43 -32.82
CA LEU A 261 -8.48 23.62 -32.47
C LEU A 261 -7.57 24.86 -32.37
N SER A 262 -6.39 24.74 -31.75
CA SER A 262 -5.41 25.83 -31.70
C SER A 262 -4.87 26.19 -33.08
N GLU A 263 -4.71 25.21 -33.97
CA GLU A 263 -4.25 25.39 -35.35
C GLU A 263 -5.35 26.03 -36.22
N LYS A 264 -6.62 25.60 -36.08
CA LYS A 264 -7.77 26.27 -36.73
C LYS A 264 -7.95 27.72 -36.28
N ILE A 265 -7.86 27.99 -34.97
CA ILE A 265 -7.95 29.36 -34.44
C ILE A 265 -6.76 30.22 -34.91
N GLY A 266 -5.57 29.62 -35.04
CA GLY A 266 -4.39 30.28 -35.61
C GLY A 266 -4.56 30.60 -37.10
N VAL A 267 -5.14 29.70 -37.88
CA VAL A 267 -5.39 29.89 -39.33
C VAL A 267 -6.51 30.91 -39.57
N GLU A 268 -7.63 30.82 -38.85
CA GLU A 268 -8.72 31.81 -38.94
C GLU A 268 -8.25 33.20 -38.48
N GLY A 269 -7.42 33.30 -37.44
CA GLY A 269 -6.83 34.57 -36.99
C GLY A 269 -5.84 35.18 -37.99
N VAL A 270 -5.19 34.37 -38.82
CA VAL A 270 -4.32 34.83 -39.92
C VAL A 270 -5.15 35.25 -41.13
N GLU A 271 -6.18 34.50 -41.51
CA GLU A 271 -7.09 34.86 -42.61
C GLU A 271 -7.86 36.15 -42.34
N VAL A 272 -8.35 36.36 -41.11
CA VAL A 272 -9.02 37.61 -40.71
C VAL A 272 -8.05 38.79 -40.81
N LYS A 273 -6.80 38.65 -40.33
CA LYS A 273 -5.78 39.70 -40.44
C LYS A 273 -5.35 39.99 -41.88
N VAL A 274 -5.30 38.99 -42.75
CA VAL A 274 -4.99 39.18 -44.19
C VAL A 274 -6.15 39.87 -44.92
N THR A 275 -7.39 39.58 -44.52
CA THR A 275 -8.60 40.19 -45.11
C THR A 275 -8.77 41.64 -44.66
N GLU A 276 -8.54 41.96 -43.38
CA GLU A 276 -8.51 43.34 -42.88
C GLU A 276 -7.40 44.19 -43.52
N ARG A 277 -6.22 43.60 -43.79
CA ARG A 277 -5.13 44.29 -44.52
C ARG A 277 -5.45 44.56 -45.98
N LYS A 278 -6.28 43.74 -46.64
CA LYS A 278 -6.72 43.99 -48.02
C LYS A 278 -7.82 45.06 -48.11
N ASN A 279 -8.69 45.14 -47.11
CA ASN A 279 -9.77 46.13 -47.08
C ASN A 279 -9.35 47.51 -46.53
N SER A 280 -8.11 47.68 -46.09
CA SER A 280 -7.54 48.96 -45.62
C SER A 280 -6.62 49.65 -46.64
N VAL A 281 -6.52 49.11 -47.87
CA VAL A 281 -5.67 49.63 -48.97
C VAL A 281 -6.53 50.04 -50.18
N VAL A 282 -7.79 50.39 -49.97
CA VAL A 282 -8.66 51.03 -50.98
C VAL A 282 -9.13 52.37 -50.46
#